data_AF-A0A1S8C647-F1
#
_entry.id   AF-A0A1S8C647-F1
#
_cell.length_a   1.000
_cell.length_b   1.000
_cell.length_c   1.000
_cell.angle_alpha   90.00
_cell.angle_beta   90.00
_cell.angle_gamma   90.00
#
_symmetry.space_group_name_H-M   'P 1'
#
loop_
_entity.id
_entity.type
_entity.pdbx_description
1 polymer ?
#
loop_
_entity_poly.entity_id
_entity_poly.type
_entity_poly.pdbx_seq_one_letter_code
_entity_poly.pdbx_strand_id
1 'polypeptide(L)'
;MTGAETVDLRPGEVLRAVDLPGPGLRTPTAFGRAALTSYGRSAALVIGRRDPDAVVLTLTASVPRPVVLTLPPEPDERAVRDAVARAGAEVGWYADAHGAADWRAAQTGLLAAQVHTELAMPTELTEHAELTGGPR
;
A
#
# COMPACT_ATOMS: atom_id res chain seq x y z
N MET A 1 13.28 -3.93 -5.53
CA MET A 1 13.38 -4.89 -4.39
C MET A 1 13.17 -6.27 -4.96
N THR A 2 14.07 -7.20 -4.64
CA THR A 2 14.07 -8.55 -5.22
C THR A 2 13.46 -9.58 -4.26
N GLY A 3 13.30 -9.23 -2.99
CA GLY A 3 12.68 -10.05 -1.95
C GLY A 3 12.77 -9.36 -0.59
N ALA A 4 12.49 -10.12 0.48
CA ALA A 4 12.66 -9.64 1.85
C ALA A 4 14.14 -9.27 2.07
N GLU A 5 14.37 -8.03 2.54
CA GLU A 5 15.70 -7.51 2.86
C GLU A 5 16.71 -7.55 1.69
N THR A 6 16.22 -7.71 0.45
CA THR A 6 17.05 -7.80 -0.75
C THR A 6 16.65 -6.75 -1.78
N VAL A 7 17.66 -6.04 -2.26
CA VAL A 7 17.55 -4.96 -3.25
C VAL A 7 18.46 -5.28 -4.43
N ASP A 8 18.27 -4.58 -5.54
CA ASP A 8 19.03 -4.79 -6.78
C ASP A 8 20.38 -4.04 -6.79
N LEU A 9 20.74 -3.40 -5.68
CA LEU A 9 22.02 -2.72 -5.53
C LEU A 9 23.13 -3.75 -5.33
N ARG A 10 24.21 -3.61 -6.09
CA ARG A 10 25.44 -4.40 -5.93
C ARG A 10 26.27 -3.88 -4.74
N PRO A 11 27.19 -4.69 -4.20
CA PRO A 11 28.11 -4.22 -3.17
C PRO A 11 28.87 -2.97 -3.60
N GLY A 12 28.81 -1.92 -2.78
CA GLY A 12 29.44 -0.62 -3.05
C GLY A 12 28.57 0.37 -3.83
N GLU A 13 27.42 -0.04 -4.36
CA GLU A 13 26.46 0.89 -4.98
C GLU A 13 25.65 1.66 -3.92
N VAL A 14 25.30 2.90 -4.25
CA VAL A 14 24.52 3.79 -3.37
C VAL A 14 23.40 4.42 -4.18
N LEU A 15 22.17 4.36 -3.66
CA LEU A 15 21.04 5.12 -4.18
C LEU A 15 21.24 6.60 -3.87
N ARG A 16 21.54 7.40 -4.90
CA ARG A 16 21.84 8.84 -4.75
C ARG A 16 20.65 9.76 -5.04
N ALA A 17 19.70 9.29 -5.85
CA ALA A 17 18.55 10.07 -6.26
C ALA A 17 17.37 9.15 -6.61
N VAL A 18 16.16 9.70 -6.52
CA VAL A 18 14.93 9.06 -7.00
C VAL A 18 14.19 10.09 -7.85
N ASP A 19 14.13 9.85 -9.15
CA ASP A 19 13.41 10.71 -10.08
C ASP A 19 11.95 10.28 -10.16
N LEU A 20 11.05 11.20 -9.80
CA LEU A 20 9.61 10.94 -9.78
C LEU A 20 8.92 11.66 -10.95
N PRO A 21 8.04 10.99 -11.71
CA PRO A 21 7.31 11.62 -12.79
C PRO A 21 6.30 12.64 -12.24
N GLY A 22 6.41 13.89 -12.68
CA GLY A 22 5.55 14.99 -12.25
C GLY A 22 4.03 14.72 -12.31
N PRO A 23 3.47 14.06 -13.35
CA PRO A 23 2.04 13.74 -13.40
C PRO A 23 1.57 12.87 -12.24
N GLY A 24 2.39 11.91 -11.79
CA GLY A 24 2.06 11.03 -10.67
C GLY A 24 1.94 11.78 -9.34
N LEU A 25 2.59 12.95 -9.21
CA LEU A 25 2.53 13.79 -8.01
C LEU A 25 1.27 14.64 -7.91
N ARG A 26 0.48 14.75 -8.99
CA ARG A 26 -0.76 15.54 -9.06
C ARG A 26 -2.02 14.69 -9.00
N THR A 27 -1.84 13.39 -8.94
CA THR A 27 -2.91 12.41 -9.02
C THR A 27 -3.51 12.17 -7.62
N PRO A 28 -4.83 11.95 -7.47
CA PRO A 28 -5.40 11.56 -6.19
C PRO A 28 -4.72 10.30 -5.67
N THR A 29 -4.37 10.32 -4.38
CA THR A 29 -3.74 9.19 -3.68
C THR A 29 -4.46 8.93 -2.38
N ALA A 30 -4.41 7.69 -1.93
CA ALA A 30 -4.91 7.25 -0.63
C ALA A 30 -4.00 6.14 -0.11
N PHE A 31 -3.94 5.94 1.20
CA PHE A 31 -3.22 4.79 1.75
C PHE A 31 -3.86 4.29 3.04
N GLY A 32 -3.71 2.99 3.27
CA GLY A 32 -4.17 2.33 4.48
C GLY A 32 -3.06 1.46 5.06
N ARG A 33 -2.95 1.44 6.39
CA ARG A 33 -1.91 0.69 7.12
C ARG A 33 -2.53 -0.11 8.26
N ALA A 34 -2.07 -1.34 8.43
CA ALA A 34 -2.33 -2.17 9.60
C ALA A 34 -1.02 -2.54 10.31
N ALA A 35 -1.06 -2.55 11.64
CA ALA A 35 0.02 -3.00 12.52
C ALA A 35 -0.60 -3.62 13.79
N LEU A 36 0.13 -4.50 14.47
CA LEU A 36 -0.35 -5.09 15.74
C LEU A 36 -0.36 -4.11 16.92
N THR A 37 0.39 -3.01 16.82
CA THR A 37 0.44 -1.95 17.83
C THR A 37 0.41 -0.58 17.14
N SER A 38 -0.07 0.45 17.85
CA SER A 38 -0.31 1.78 17.27
C SER A 38 0.92 2.42 16.61
N TYR A 39 2.11 2.13 17.13
CA TYR A 39 3.39 2.63 16.59
C TYR A 39 4.32 1.52 16.09
N GLY A 40 3.83 0.29 15.97
CA GLY A 40 4.62 -0.87 15.56
C GLY A 40 4.93 -0.92 14.07
N ARG A 41 5.81 -1.84 13.65
CA ARG A 41 6.09 -2.09 12.24
C ARG A 41 4.80 -2.39 11.47
N SER A 42 4.66 -1.84 10.26
CA SER A 42 3.55 -2.18 9.37
C SER A 42 3.53 -3.68 9.08
N ALA A 43 2.36 -4.29 9.19
CA ALA A 43 2.12 -5.66 8.80
C ALA A 43 1.35 -5.77 7.46
N ALA A 44 0.61 -4.72 7.11
CA ALA A 44 0.08 -4.50 5.77
C ALA A 44 0.09 -2.99 5.49
N LEU A 45 0.44 -2.62 4.26
CA LEU A 45 0.37 -1.26 3.76
C LEU A 45 -0.10 -1.32 2.30
N VAL A 46 -1.22 -0.67 2.03
CA VAL A 46 -1.77 -0.49 0.69
C VAL A 46 -1.71 0.98 0.35
N ILE A 47 -1.08 1.31 -0.77
CA ILE A 47 -1.02 2.66 -1.32
C ILE A 47 -1.78 2.65 -2.64
N GLY A 48 -2.68 3.59 -2.85
CA GLY A 48 -3.45 3.72 -4.07
C GLY A 48 -3.20 5.05 -4.75
N ARG A 49 -3.28 5.05 -6.08
CA ARG A 49 -3.42 6.27 -6.89
C ARG A 49 -4.45 6.07 -8.00
N ARG A 50 -5.05 7.16 -8.47
CA ARG A 50 -6.05 7.15 -9.55
C ARG A 50 -5.53 7.85 -10.81
N ASP A 51 -4.91 7.12 -11.71
CA ASP A 51 -4.51 7.62 -13.03
C ASP A 51 -5.76 7.86 -13.92
N PRO A 52 -5.67 8.64 -15.02
CA PRO A 52 -6.81 8.91 -15.90
C PRO A 52 -7.54 7.64 -16.41
N ASP A 53 -6.77 6.59 -16.70
CA ASP A 53 -7.27 5.35 -17.32
C ASP A 53 -7.17 4.13 -16.38
N ALA A 54 -6.74 4.30 -15.13
CA ALA A 54 -6.48 3.17 -14.23
C ALA A 54 -6.51 3.54 -12.74
N VAL A 55 -6.85 2.56 -11.91
CA VAL A 55 -6.55 2.59 -10.47
C VAL A 55 -5.32 1.71 -10.22
N VAL A 56 -4.29 2.28 -9.59
CA VAL A 56 -3.07 1.55 -9.26
C VAL A 56 -2.99 1.34 -7.76
N LEU A 57 -2.90 0.09 -7.32
CA LEU A 57 -2.71 -0.28 -5.92
C LEU A 57 -1.35 -0.93 -5.72
N THR A 58 -0.60 -0.49 -4.71
CA THR A 58 0.68 -1.07 -4.32
C THR A 58 0.54 -1.74 -2.96
N LEU A 59 0.79 -3.04 -2.91
CA LEU A 59 0.76 -3.86 -1.70
C LEU A 59 2.19 -4.01 -1.18
N THR A 60 2.39 -3.70 0.09
CA THR A 60 3.68 -3.86 0.77
C THR A 60 3.47 -4.34 2.20
N ALA A 61 4.57 -4.75 2.85
CA ALA A 61 4.63 -5.32 4.20
C ALA A 61 3.93 -6.68 4.37
N SER A 62 2.76 -6.90 3.77
CA SER A 62 2.03 -8.19 3.80
C SER A 62 2.54 -9.21 2.78
N VAL A 63 3.45 -8.80 1.90
CA VAL A 63 4.06 -9.61 0.83
C VAL A 63 5.59 -9.49 0.89
N PRO A 64 6.35 -10.51 0.46
CA PRO A 64 7.82 -10.52 0.53
C PRO A 64 8.51 -9.39 -0.22
N ARG A 65 7.86 -8.86 -1.25
CA ARG A 65 8.31 -7.71 -2.05
C ARG A 65 7.09 -6.91 -2.50
N PRO A 66 7.23 -5.60 -2.77
CA PRO A 66 6.13 -4.79 -3.28
C PRO A 66 5.48 -5.42 -4.51
N VAL A 67 4.15 -5.40 -4.53
CA VAL A 67 3.32 -5.84 -5.66
C VAL A 67 2.49 -4.67 -6.13
N VAL A 68 2.56 -4.36 -7.42
CA VAL A 68 1.77 -3.30 -8.05
C VAL A 68 0.66 -3.95 -8.87
N LEU A 69 -0.57 -3.54 -8.60
CA LEU A 69 -1.78 -3.96 -9.31
C LEU A 69 -2.29 -2.77 -10.12
N THR A 70 -2.49 -2.97 -11.41
CA THR A 70 -3.14 -2.00 -12.29
C THR A 70 -4.54 -2.53 -12.61
N LEU A 71 -5.55 -1.80 -12.16
CA LEU A 71 -6.96 -2.11 -12.31
C LEU A 71 -7.59 -1.16 -13.34
N PRO A 72 -8.73 -1.52 -13.95
CA PRO A 72 -9.51 -0.58 -14.77
C PRO A 72 -9.85 0.71 -13.98
N PRO A 73 -10.27 1.81 -14.64
CA PRO A 73 -10.51 3.09 -13.97
C PRO A 73 -11.69 3.06 -12.98
N GLU A 74 -12.62 2.12 -13.17
CA GLU A 74 -13.79 1.91 -12.31
C GLU A 74 -13.91 0.41 -11.97
N PRO A 75 -12.97 -0.14 -11.16
CA PRO A 75 -13.12 -1.50 -10.67
C PRO A 75 -14.22 -1.52 -9.62
N ASP A 76 -14.99 -2.61 -9.54
CA ASP A 76 -15.85 -2.83 -8.37
C ASP A 76 -15.02 -3.36 -7.18
N GLU A 77 -15.57 -3.27 -5.98
CA GLU A 77 -14.90 -3.70 -4.74
C GLU A 77 -14.51 -5.19 -4.78
N ARG A 78 -15.31 -6.03 -5.45
CA ARG A 78 -15.03 -7.46 -5.58
C ARG A 78 -13.80 -7.69 -6.46
N ALA A 79 -13.71 -7.01 -7.60
CA ALA A 79 -12.57 -7.08 -8.51
C ALA A 79 -11.28 -6.62 -7.81
N VAL A 80 -11.36 -5.59 -6.96
CA VAL A 80 -10.25 -5.15 -6.11
C VAL A 80 -9.81 -6.26 -5.17
N ARG A 81 -10.73 -6.84 -4.37
CA ARG A 81 -10.40 -7.91 -3.42
C ARG A 81 -9.86 -9.16 -4.12
N ASP A 82 -10.47 -9.56 -5.23
CA ASP A 82 -10.05 -10.73 -5.99
C ASP A 82 -8.65 -10.54 -6.59
N ALA A 83 -8.33 -9.33 -7.09
CA ALA A 83 -6.99 -9.00 -7.58
C ALA A 83 -5.93 -9.06 -6.46
N VAL A 84 -6.24 -8.52 -5.29
CA VAL A 84 -5.36 -8.58 -4.10
C VAL A 84 -5.14 -10.02 -3.64
N ALA A 85 -6.21 -10.81 -3.56
CA ALA A 85 -6.14 -12.21 -3.16
C ALA A 85 -5.28 -13.04 -4.12
N ARG A 86 -5.50 -12.88 -5.44
CA ARG A 86 -4.69 -13.55 -6.46
C ARG A 86 -3.22 -13.17 -6.36
N ALA A 87 -2.93 -11.87 -6.24
CA ALA A 87 -1.57 -11.39 -6.24
C ALA A 87 -0.80 -11.85 -4.99
N GLY A 88 -1.43 -11.81 -3.81
CA GLY A 88 -0.81 -12.33 -2.60
C GLY A 88 -0.68 -13.86 -2.58
N ALA A 89 -1.59 -14.59 -3.23
CA ALA A 89 -1.43 -16.03 -3.43
C ALA A 89 -0.25 -16.36 -4.38
N GLU A 90 -0.03 -15.54 -5.41
CA GLU A 90 1.07 -15.70 -6.37
C GLU A 90 2.44 -15.43 -5.73
N VAL A 91 2.59 -14.34 -4.98
CA VAL A 91 3.88 -13.97 -4.37
C VAL A 91 4.09 -14.55 -2.97
N GLY A 92 3.04 -15.11 -2.37
CA GLY A 92 3.01 -15.59 -0.99
C GLY A 92 2.72 -14.48 0.01
N TRP A 93 1.80 -14.72 0.94
CA TRP A 93 1.58 -13.84 2.08
C TRP A 93 2.74 -13.98 3.08
N TYR A 94 3.30 -12.85 3.50
CA TYR A 94 4.41 -12.81 4.44
C TYR A 94 3.93 -13.13 5.87
N ALA A 95 4.78 -13.75 6.68
CA ALA A 95 4.53 -14.00 8.09
C ALA A 95 5.80 -13.76 8.91
N ASP A 96 5.66 -13.05 10.03
CA ASP A 96 6.73 -12.82 11.00
C ASP A 96 6.13 -12.48 12.38
N ALA A 97 6.96 -12.04 13.33
CA ALA A 97 6.52 -11.62 14.67
C ALA A 97 5.50 -10.46 14.69
N HIS A 98 5.30 -9.77 13.58
CA HIS A 98 4.35 -8.66 13.40
C HIS A 98 3.05 -9.08 12.71
N GLY A 99 2.83 -10.37 12.45
CA GLY A 99 1.52 -10.90 12.05
C GLY A 99 1.60 -12.19 11.25
N ALA A 100 0.60 -13.05 11.46
CA ALA A 100 0.40 -14.27 10.68
C ALA A 100 -0.04 -13.96 9.23
N ALA A 101 0.26 -14.88 8.30
CA ALA A 101 0.02 -14.72 6.87
C ALA A 101 -1.47 -14.52 6.52
N ASP A 102 -2.36 -15.29 7.14
CA ASP A 102 -3.81 -15.23 6.95
C ASP A 102 -4.40 -13.90 7.46
N TRP A 103 -3.97 -13.44 8.63
CA TRP A 103 -4.36 -12.13 9.15
C TRP A 103 -3.87 -11.00 8.24
N ARG A 104 -2.61 -11.06 7.77
CA ARG A 104 -2.06 -10.07 6.82
C ARG A 104 -2.81 -10.06 5.49
N ALA A 105 -3.20 -11.22 4.98
CA ALA A 105 -4.03 -11.34 3.78
C ALA A 105 -5.38 -10.63 3.98
N ALA A 106 -6.07 -10.93 5.09
CA ALA A 106 -7.35 -10.32 5.43
C ALA A 106 -7.24 -8.79 5.58
N GLN A 107 -6.24 -8.30 6.32
CA GLN A 107 -6.00 -6.85 6.47
C GLN A 107 -5.70 -6.18 5.13
N THR A 108 -4.90 -6.81 4.27
CA THR A 108 -4.58 -6.24 2.95
C THR A 108 -5.84 -6.10 2.08
N GLY A 109 -6.75 -7.08 2.11
CA GLY A 109 -8.03 -7.01 1.39
C GLY A 109 -8.96 -5.91 1.92
N LEU A 110 -9.02 -5.72 3.24
CA LEU A 110 -9.79 -4.63 3.86
C LEU A 110 -9.23 -3.25 3.49
N LEU A 111 -7.92 -3.08 3.64
CA LEU A 111 -7.23 -1.82 3.31
C LEU A 111 -7.36 -1.48 1.82
N ALA A 112 -7.30 -2.48 0.94
CA ALA A 112 -7.47 -2.25 -0.50
C ALA A 112 -8.87 -1.77 -0.86
N ALA A 113 -9.91 -2.33 -0.24
CA ALA A 113 -11.28 -1.85 -0.41
C ALA A 113 -11.44 -0.42 0.12
N GLN A 114 -10.89 -0.11 1.31
CA GLN A 114 -10.91 1.24 1.88
C GLN A 114 -10.22 2.25 0.97
N VAL A 115 -8.98 1.96 0.55
CA VAL A 115 -8.19 2.83 -0.33
C VAL A 115 -8.91 3.05 -1.66
N HIS A 116 -9.54 2.01 -2.22
CA HIS A 116 -10.33 2.14 -3.45
C HIS A 116 -11.52 3.10 -3.28
N THR A 117 -12.27 2.97 -2.18
CA THR A 117 -13.39 3.88 -1.86
C THR A 117 -12.91 5.32 -1.68
N GLU A 118 -11.79 5.53 -0.97
CA GLU A 118 -11.21 6.86 -0.75
C GLU A 118 -10.76 7.51 -2.08
N LEU A 119 -10.15 6.74 -2.98
CA LEU A 119 -9.80 7.22 -4.33
C LEU A 119 -11.00 7.56 -5.23
N ALA A 120 -12.19 7.03 -4.91
CA ALA A 120 -13.42 7.36 -5.62
C ALA A 120 -14.09 8.63 -5.04
N MET A 121 -13.68 9.06 -3.84
CA MET A 121 -14.16 10.30 -3.26
C MET A 121 -13.41 11.50 -3.86
N PRO A 122 -14.10 12.64 -4.05
CA PRO A 122 -13.42 13.90 -4.37
C PRO A 122 -12.39 14.19 -3.27
N THR A 123 -11.17 14.60 -3.64
CA THR A 123 -10.16 14.99 -2.66
C THR A 123 -10.63 16.23 -1.88
N GLU A 124 -11.16 16.02 -0.68
CA GLU A 124 -11.23 17.08 0.32
C GLU A 124 -9.85 17.16 0.98
N LEU A 125 -9.16 18.29 0.80
CA LEU A 125 -7.95 18.59 1.54
C LEU A 125 -8.31 18.72 3.03
N THR A 126 -8.30 17.61 3.74
CA THR A 126 -8.45 17.62 5.19
C THR A 126 -7.11 18.08 5.76
N GLU A 127 -7.04 19.34 6.21
CA GLU A 127 -5.95 19.82 7.05
C GLU A 127 -5.91 18.95 8.32
N HIS A 128 -4.85 18.13 8.46
CA HIS A 128 -4.59 17.44 9.72
C HIS A 128 -4.19 18.47 10.76
N ALA A 129 -5.13 18.86 11.61
CA ALA A 129 -4.88 19.66 12.80
C ALA A 129 -3.73 19.05 13.61
N GLU A 130 -2.74 19.88 13.93
CA GLU A 130 -1.61 19.55 14.77
C GLU A 130 -2.08 18.92 16.09
N LEU A 131 -1.67 17.68 16.35
CA LEU A 131 -1.80 17.05 17.66
C LEU A 131 -0.80 17.71 18.63
N THR A 132 -1.11 18.92 19.08
CA THR A 132 -0.44 19.55 20.22
C THR A 132 -1.08 19.08 21.53
N GLY A 133 -0.29 18.36 22.32
CA GLY A 133 -0.34 18.35 23.79
C GLY A 133 -1.50 17.61 24.48
N GLY A 134 -1.23 16.37 24.94
CA GLY A 134 -1.97 15.78 26.07
C GLY A 134 -1.36 16.21 27.41
N PRO A 135 -2.17 16.41 28.47
CA PRO A 135 -1.68 16.91 29.76
C PRO A 135 -0.88 15.86 30.55
N ARG A 136 0.04 16.36 31.39
CA ARG A 136 0.94 15.59 32.26
C ARG A 136 0.22 14.79 33.33
#